data_AF-A0A644YAR5-F1
#
_entry.id   AF-A0A644YAR5-F1
#
_cell.length_a   1.000
_cell.length_b   1.000
_cell.length_c   1.000
_cell.angle_alpha   90.00
_cell.angle_beta   90.00
_cell.angle_gamma   90.00
#
_symmetry.space_group_name_H-M   'P 1'
#
loop_
_entity.id
_entity.type
_entity.pdbx_description
1 polymer ?
#
loop_
_entity_poly.entity_id
_entity_poly.type
_entity_poly.pdbx_seq_one_letter_code
_entity_poly.pdbx_strand_id
1 'polypeptide(L)'
;METDAELIIRMRKSLEELYPKHLGQRIILVSHGGMLRNFLESLGKYPKEKLGPGAFKNAGYIVVDFDGKDFLLKEVQGLKN
;
A
#
# COMPACT_ATOMS: atom_id res chain seq x y z
N MET A 1 -1.96 9.41 -18.98
CA MET A 1 -2.65 8.59 -17.97
C MET A 1 -1.54 7.89 -17.20
N GLU A 2 -1.50 8.02 -15.87
CA GLU A 2 -0.45 7.40 -15.02
C GLU A 2 -0.64 5.88 -14.99
N THR A 3 0.45 5.12 -15.04
CA THR A 3 0.46 3.66 -14.92
C THR A 3 0.46 3.22 -13.45
N ASP A 4 0.08 1.96 -13.18
CA ASP A 4 0.11 1.40 -11.81
C ASP A 4 1.52 1.47 -11.19
N ALA A 5 2.57 1.31 -12.01
CA ALA A 5 3.96 1.39 -11.54
C ALA A 5 4.35 2.82 -11.16
N GLU A 6 4.01 3.81 -12.00
CA GLU A 6 4.27 5.23 -11.71
C GLU A 6 3.53 5.69 -10.45
N LEU A 7 2.28 5.24 -10.27
CA LEU A 7 1.47 5.47 -9.08
C LEU A 7 2.17 5.00 -7.79
N ILE A 8 2.72 3.78 -7.80
CA ILE A 8 3.45 3.22 -6.65
C ILE A 8 4.77 3.93 -6.40
N ILE A 9 5.53 4.25 -7.45
CA ILE A 9 6.77 5.01 -7.33
C ILE A 9 6.51 6.36 -6.64
N ARG A 10 5.47 7.08 -7.08
CA ARG A 10 5.09 8.36 -6.48
C ARG A 10 4.67 8.21 -5.03
N MET A 11 3.86 7.20 -4.70
CA MET A 11 3.46 6.92 -3.32
C MET A 11 4.67 6.62 -2.41
N ARG A 12 5.59 5.76 -2.86
CA ARG A 12 6.80 5.41 -2.10
C ARG A 12 7.66 6.63 -1.82
N LYS A 13 7.91 7.46 -2.85
CA LYS A 13 8.67 8.70 -2.69
C LYS A 13 8.06 9.63 -1.63
N SER A 14 6.73 9.81 -1.63
CA SER A 14 6.07 10.60 -0.61
C SER A 14 6.23 10.02 0.81
N LEU A 15 6.20 8.69 0.96
CA LEU A 15 6.39 8.04 2.27
C LEU A 15 7.84 8.13 2.74
N GLU A 16 8.81 7.97 1.84
CA GLU A 16 10.25 8.15 2.11
C GLU A 16 10.56 9.58 2.60
N GLU A 17 9.93 10.59 1.99
CA GLU A 17 10.08 12.00 2.40
C GLU A 17 9.42 12.32 3.76
N LEU A 18 8.37 11.57 4.13
CA LEU A 18 7.66 11.73 5.40
C LEU A 18 8.31 10.94 6.55
N TYR A 19 8.96 9.81 6.25
CA TYR A 19 9.58 8.94 7.24
C TYR A 19 10.45 9.65 8.28
N PRO A 20 11.45 10.48 7.90
CA PRO A 20 12.30 11.15 8.89
C PRO A 20 11.54 12.16 9.77
N LYS A 21 10.39 12.67 9.32
CA LYS A 21 9.56 13.65 10.05
C LYS A 21 8.64 12.99 11.07
N HIS A 22 8.43 11.68 10.96
CA HIS A 22 7.46 10.91 11.74
C HIS A 22 8.07 9.65 12.36
N LEU A 23 9.38 9.66 12.64
CA LEU A 23 10.06 8.52 13.28
C LEU A 23 9.38 8.14 14.61
N GLY A 24 9.15 6.85 14.79
CA GLY A 24 8.48 6.29 15.98
C GLY A 24 6.97 6.55 16.06
N GLN A 25 6.38 7.21 15.06
CA GLN A 25 4.94 7.48 15.01
C GLN A 25 4.21 6.46 14.14
N ARG A 26 2.92 6.25 14.43
CA ARG A 26 2.01 5.51 13.54
C ARG A 26 1.34 6.49 12.59
N ILE A 27 1.51 6.28 11.29
CA ILE A 27 0.88 7.06 10.24
C ILE A 27 -0.37 6.32 9.74
N ILE A 28 -1.49 7.03 9.60
CA ILE A 28 -2.69 6.53 8.92
C ILE A 28 -2.76 7.17 7.53
N LEU A 29 -2.63 6.36 6.49
CA LEU A 29 -2.80 6.78 5.11
C LEU A 29 -4.17 6.33 4.60
N VAL A 30 -5.03 7.29 4.24
CA VAL A 30 -6.33 7.01 3.61
C VAL A 30 -6.18 7.12 2.11
N SER A 31 -6.64 6.10 1.38
CA SER A 31 -6.61 6.06 -0.07
C SER A 31 -7.77 5.25 -0.64
N HIS A 32 -7.79 5.07 -1.95
CA HIS A 32 -8.79 4.29 -2.67
C HIS A 32 -8.38 2.83 -2.82
N GLY A 33 -9.35 1.93 -3.00
CA GLY A 33 -9.10 0.48 -3.13
C GLY A 33 -8.12 0.11 -4.25
N GLY A 34 -8.11 0.86 -5.36
CA GLY A 34 -7.15 0.66 -6.45
C GLY A 34 -5.69 0.87 -6.01
N MET A 35 -5.42 1.94 -5.25
CA MET A 35 -4.08 2.20 -4.70
C MET A 35 -3.67 1.12 -3.70
N LEU A 36 -4.57 0.76 -2.77
CA LEU A 36 -4.28 -0.25 -1.75
C LEU A 36 -3.95 -1.61 -2.36
N ARG A 37 -4.66 -1.99 -3.42
CA ARG A 37 -4.33 -3.18 -4.21
C ARG A 37 -2.96 -3.06 -4.87
N ASN A 38 -2.73 -2.01 -5.66
CA ASN A 38 -1.49 -1.86 -6.41
C ASN A 38 -0.28 -1.88 -5.46
N PHE A 39 -0.47 -1.34 -4.24
CA PHE A 39 0.52 -1.41 -3.19
C PHE A 39 0.77 -2.86 -2.75
N LEU A 40 -0.25 -3.65 -2.44
CA LEU A 40 -0.10 -5.07 -2.08
C LEU A 40 0.57 -5.91 -3.19
N GLU A 41 0.24 -5.66 -4.45
CA GLU A 41 0.90 -6.29 -5.61
C GLU A 41 2.38 -5.92 -5.64
N SER A 42 2.71 -4.65 -5.40
CA SER A 42 4.10 -4.16 -5.39
C SER A 42 4.96 -4.76 -4.28
N LEU A 43 4.35 -5.28 -3.20
CA LEU A 43 5.06 -6.01 -2.15
C LEU A 43 5.41 -7.46 -2.56
N GLY A 44 4.97 -7.92 -3.75
CA GLY A 44 5.25 -9.25 -4.28
C GLY A 44 4.57 -10.40 -3.52
N LYS A 45 3.62 -10.08 -2.63
CA LYS A 45 2.92 -11.06 -1.78
C LYS A 45 1.66 -11.64 -2.43
N TYR A 46 1.12 -10.95 -3.45
CA TYR A 46 -0.09 -11.34 -4.15
C TYR A 46 0.13 -11.26 -5.67
N PRO A 47 -0.26 -12.30 -6.45
CA PRO A 47 -0.22 -12.24 -7.90
C PRO A 47 -1.15 -11.15 -8.41
N LYS A 48 -0.74 -10.42 -9.46
CA LYS A 48 -1.55 -9.39 -10.12
C LYS A 48 -2.90 -9.93 -10.57
N GLU A 49 -2.98 -11.21 -10.97
CA GLU A 49 -4.23 -11.82 -11.42
C GLU A 49 -5.24 -12.05 -10.27
N LYS A 50 -4.80 -12.04 -9.00
CA LYS A 50 -5.68 -12.32 -7.85
C LYS A 50 -6.37 -11.09 -7.27
N LEU A 51 -5.95 -9.89 -7.62
CA LEU A 51 -6.53 -8.67 -7.08
C LEU A 51 -7.32 -7.92 -8.19
N GLY A 52 -8.44 -8.48 -8.62
CA GLY A 52 -9.33 -7.82 -9.58
C GLY A 52 -9.97 -6.52 -9.04
N PRO A 53 -10.55 -5.66 -9.91
CA PRO A 53 -11.33 -4.51 -9.46
C PRO A 53 -12.37 -4.91 -8.40
N GLY A 54 -12.43 -4.16 -7.29
CA GLY A 54 -13.35 -4.47 -6.19
C GLY A 54 -12.86 -5.56 -5.20
N ALA A 55 -11.64 -6.08 -5.37
CA ALA A 55 -11.02 -7.04 -4.45
C ALA A 55 -10.77 -6.50 -3.04
N PHE A 56 -10.98 -5.20 -2.80
CA PHE A 56 -10.82 -4.57 -1.48
C PHE A 56 -12.15 -3.99 -1.01
N LYS A 57 -12.59 -4.34 0.21
CA LYS A 57 -13.78 -3.79 0.87
C LYS A 57 -13.55 -2.34 1.29
N ASN A 58 -14.62 -1.54 1.26
CA ASN A 58 -14.62 -0.24 1.93
C ASN A 58 -14.29 -0.43 3.42
N ALA A 59 -13.52 0.51 3.97
CA ALA A 59 -12.98 0.44 5.34
C ALA A 59 -12.04 -0.76 5.64
N GLY A 60 -11.59 -1.50 4.61
CA GLY A 60 -10.46 -2.40 4.76
C GLY A 60 -9.16 -1.61 5.00
N TYR A 61 -8.12 -2.28 5.50
CA TYR A 61 -6.83 -1.67 5.76
C TYR A 61 -5.67 -2.64 5.54
N ILE A 62 -4.47 -2.08 5.45
CA ILE A 62 -3.20 -2.79 5.36
C ILE A 62 -2.30 -2.22 6.46
N VAL A 63 -1.68 -3.10 7.25
CA VAL A 63 -0.67 -2.72 8.24
C VAL A 63 0.70 -3.16 7.74
N VAL A 64 1.62 -2.22 7.68
CA VAL A 64 3.02 -2.43 7.31
C VAL A 64 3.94 -1.76 8.32
N ASP A 65 5.10 -2.38 8.58
CA ASP A 65 6.24 -1.68 9.14
C ASP A 65 7.05 -1.07 7.98
N PHE A 66 7.59 0.14 8.17
CA PHE A 66 8.40 0.84 7.18
C PHE A 66 9.69 1.35 7.82
N ASP A 67 10.84 1.00 7.25
CA ASP A 67 12.16 1.36 7.76
C ASP A 67 12.80 2.58 7.05
N GLY A 68 12.03 3.23 6.17
CA GLY A 68 12.50 4.32 5.31
C GLY A 68 12.89 3.86 3.90
N LYS A 69 12.88 2.55 3.62
CA LYS A 69 13.20 1.99 2.31
C LYS A 69 12.25 0.87 1.91
N ASP A 70 12.06 -0.09 2.79
CA ASP A 70 11.33 -1.33 2.54
C ASP A 70 10.10 -1.46 3.46
N PHE A 71 9.07 -2.12 2.94
CA PHE A 71 7.82 -2.36 3.67
C PHE A 71 7.74 -3.82 4.08
N LEU A 72 7.50 -4.05 5.37
CA LEU A 72 7.20 -5.38 5.90
C LEU A 72 5.70 -5.50 6.17
N LEU A 73 5.03 -6.34 5.39
CA LEU A 73 3.60 -6.60 5.56
C LEU A 73 3.32 -7.32 6.88
N LYS A 74 2.40 -6.77 7.69
CA LYS A 74 1.98 -7.33 8.98
C LYS A 74 0.57 -7.89 8.92
N GLU A 75 -0.36 -7.14 8.32
CA GLU A 75 -1.77 -7.50 8.32
C GLU A 75 -2.47 -6.93 7.08
N VAL A 76 -3.46 -7.67 6.58
CA VAL A 76 -4.39 -7.19 5.55
C VAL A 76 -5.80 -7.55 5.95
N GLN A 77 -6.68 -6.56 6.03
CA GLN A 77 -8.08 -6.73 6.34
C GLN A 77 -8.95 -6.16 5.23
N GLY A 78 -9.96 -6.92 4.80
CA GLY A 78 -10.93 -6.46 3.80
C GLY A 78 -10.65 -6.91 2.36
N LEU A 79 -9.65 -7.75 2.12
CA LEU A 79 -9.53 -8.49 0.87
C LEU A 79 -10.77 -9.38 0.64
N LYS A 80 -11.30 -9.37 -0.58
CA LYS A 80 -12.35 -10.28 -1.06
C LYS A 80 -11.70 -11.31 -1.97
N ASN A 81 -12.10 -12.57 -1.80
CA ASN A 81 -11.84 -13.64 -2.76
C ASN A 81 -12.87 -13.61 -3.88
#